data_AF-A0A842SWY1-F1
#
_entry.id   AF-A0A842SWY1-F1
#
_cell.length_a   1.000
_cell.length_b   1.000
_cell.length_c   1.000
_cell.angle_alpha   90.00
_cell.angle_beta   90.00
_cell.angle_gamma   90.00
#
_symmetry.space_group_name_H-M   'P 1'
#
loop_
_entity.id
_entity.type
_entity.pdbx_description
1 polymer ?
#
loop_
_entity_poly.entity_id
_entity_poly.type
_entity_poly.pdbx_seq_one_letter_code
_entity_poly.pdbx_strand_id
1 'polypeptide(L)'
;MSDIQGQLKEHLENAEEWGKMETPIPGVFVVKVPGSKTRPPMLFLEINPLKSNGKPMKRKGLFVRDYEMLVKFSEALTDDKVVRLIKELEDVNPDEKENKTKKLKM
;
A
#
# COMPACT_ATOMS: atom_id res chain seq x y z
N MET A 1 2.03 -28.64 -0.22
CA MET A 1 1.83 -27.36 -0.92
C MET A 1 0.64 -26.70 -0.26
N SER A 2 0.79 -25.47 0.24
CA SER A 2 -0.33 -24.77 0.87
C SER A 2 -1.44 -24.57 -0.16
N ASP A 3 -2.69 -24.88 0.21
CA ASP A 3 -3.85 -24.49 -0.58
C ASP A 3 -4.06 -22.98 -0.38
N ILE A 4 -3.34 -22.18 -1.19
CA ILE A 4 -3.43 -20.72 -1.17
C ILE A 4 -4.87 -20.29 -1.44
N GLN A 5 -5.56 -20.95 -2.36
CA GLN A 5 -6.93 -20.60 -2.69
C GLN A 5 -7.88 -20.87 -1.51
N GLY A 6 -7.69 -21.98 -0.79
CA GLY A 6 -8.41 -22.27 0.45
C GLY A 6 -8.26 -21.17 1.51
N GLN A 7 -7.02 -20.76 1.80
CA GLN A 7 -6.73 -19.68 2.76
C GLN A 7 -7.35 -18.35 2.33
N LEU A 8 -7.30 -18.02 1.03
CA LEU A 8 -7.91 -16.80 0.51
C LEU A 8 -9.44 -16.84 0.63
N LYS A 9 -10.08 -17.98 0.37
CA LYS A 9 -11.53 -18.15 0.57
C LYS A 9 -11.91 -17.97 2.03
N GLU A 10 -11.18 -18.62 2.94
CA GLU A 10 -11.40 -18.50 4.39
C GLU A 10 -11.25 -17.05 4.87
N HIS A 11 -10.23 -16.33 4.38
CA HIS A 11 -10.04 -14.92 4.72
C HIS A 11 -11.16 -14.03 4.20
N LEU A 12 -11.60 -14.25 2.96
CA LEU A 12 -12.71 -13.50 2.36
C LEU A 12 -14.01 -13.69 3.15
N GLU A 13 -14.29 -14.92 3.60
CA GLU A 13 -15.49 -15.26 4.37
C GLU A 13 -15.42 -14.68 5.79
N ASN A 14 -14.34 -14.94 6.51
CA ASN A 14 -14.31 -14.80 7.98
C ASN A 14 -13.63 -13.52 8.49
N ALA A 15 -12.78 -12.85 7.69
CA ALA A 15 -12.08 -11.67 8.18
C ALA A 15 -13.01 -10.47 8.38
N GLU A 16 -12.64 -9.56 9.27
CA GLU A 16 -13.29 -8.26 9.41
C GLU A 16 -13.08 -7.38 8.17
N GLU A 17 -13.91 -6.36 7.99
CA GLU A 17 -13.69 -5.34 6.97
C GLU A 17 -12.34 -4.64 7.23
N TRP A 18 -11.54 -4.49 6.17
CA TRP A 18 -10.14 -4.04 6.22
C TRP A 18 -9.19 -4.99 6.96
N GLY A 19 -9.62 -6.21 7.30
CA GLY A 19 -8.80 -7.25 7.88
C GLY A 19 -7.65 -7.65 6.95
N LYS A 20 -6.44 -7.71 7.50
CA LYS A 20 -5.21 -8.05 6.76
C LYS A 20 -4.75 -9.46 7.08
N MET A 21 -4.33 -10.18 6.07
CA MET A 21 -3.59 -11.44 6.15
C MET A 21 -2.15 -11.17 5.69
N GLU A 22 -1.19 -11.53 6.52
CA GLU A 22 0.24 -11.39 6.20
C GLU A 22 0.64 -12.36 5.10
N THR A 23 1.57 -11.93 4.25
CA THR A 23 2.19 -12.80 3.24
C THR A 23 3.66 -12.99 3.57
N PRO A 24 4.32 -14.02 3.02
CA PRO A 24 5.78 -14.16 3.13
C PRO A 24 6.57 -13.04 2.44
N ILE A 25 5.93 -12.16 1.67
CA ILE A 25 6.57 -11.06 0.94
C ILE A 25 6.51 -9.80 1.83
N PRO A 26 7.67 -9.23 2.23
CA PRO A 26 7.69 -8.04 3.07
C PRO A 26 6.92 -6.87 2.46
N GLY A 27 6.04 -6.26 3.26
CA GLY A 27 5.24 -5.11 2.83
C GLY A 27 4.00 -5.45 2.00
N VAL A 28 3.74 -6.74 1.71
CA VAL A 28 2.57 -7.19 0.95
C VAL A 28 1.60 -7.91 1.88
N PHE A 29 0.35 -7.46 1.85
CA PHE A 29 -0.76 -8.02 2.64
C PHE A 29 -1.94 -8.34 1.74
N VAL A 30 -2.70 -9.37 2.09
CA VAL A 30 -4.02 -9.61 1.51
C VAL A 30 -5.06 -8.91 2.39
N VAL A 31 -5.87 -8.03 1.83
CA VAL A 31 -6.83 -7.21 2.58
C VAL A 31 -8.25 -7.47 2.12
N LYS A 32 -9.16 -7.73 3.07
CA LYS A 32 -10.61 -7.79 2.78
C LYS A 32 -11.17 -6.39 2.69
N VAL A 33 -11.45 -5.94 1.48
CA VAL A 33 -12.09 -4.66 1.20
C VAL A 33 -13.61 -4.84 1.36
N PRO A 34 -14.29 -3.96 2.13
CA PRO A 34 -15.73 -4.05 2.33
C PRO A 34 -16.49 -3.94 1.00
N GLY A 35 -17.64 -4.60 0.96
CA GLY A 35 -18.56 -4.46 -0.16
C GLY A 35 -19.23 -3.08 -0.18
N SER A 36 -19.98 -2.82 -1.24
CA SER A 36 -20.91 -1.70 -1.34
C SER A 36 -22.30 -2.21 -1.68
N LYS A 37 -23.29 -1.31 -1.81
CA LYS A 37 -24.64 -1.69 -2.24
C LYS A 37 -24.67 -2.45 -3.58
N THR A 38 -23.68 -2.25 -4.44
CA THR A 38 -23.63 -2.81 -5.80
C THR A 38 -22.51 -3.82 -6.03
N ARG A 39 -21.64 -4.06 -5.04
CA ARG A 39 -20.51 -5.00 -5.16
C ARG A 39 -20.29 -5.78 -3.87
N PRO A 40 -20.03 -7.09 -3.94
CA PRO A 40 -19.68 -7.88 -2.76
C PRO A 40 -18.30 -7.47 -2.21
N PRO A 41 -17.98 -7.82 -0.95
CA PRO A 41 -16.62 -7.74 -0.42
C PRO A 41 -15.64 -8.52 -1.30
N MET A 42 -14.39 -8.06 -1.37
CA MET A 42 -13.34 -8.67 -2.20
C MET A 42 -12.00 -8.61 -1.49
N LEU A 43 -11.06 -9.44 -1.95
CA LEU A 43 -9.66 -9.37 -1.54
C LEU A 43 -8.85 -8.51 -2.50
N PHE A 44 -7.97 -7.69 -1.92
CA PHE A 44 -6.99 -6.88 -2.63
C PHE A 44 -5.60 -7.19 -2.07
N LEU A 45 -4.56 -6.94 -2.86
CA LEU A 45 -3.21 -6.82 -2.33
C LEU A 45 -2.99 -5.37 -1.88
N GLU A 46 -2.49 -5.18 -0.66
CA GLU A 46 -1.92 -3.92 -0.21
C GLU A 46 -0.40 -4.03 -0.25
N ILE A 47 0.23 -3.26 -1.14
CA ILE A 47 1.69 -3.23 -1.33
C ILE A 47 2.23 -1.94 -0.73
N ASN A 48 3.04 -2.05 0.31
CA ASN A 48 3.63 -0.91 1.00
C ASN A 48 5.12 -0.77 0.70
N PRO A 49 5.62 0.44 0.40
CA PRO A 49 7.05 0.69 0.38
C PRO A 49 7.63 0.48 1.78
N LEU A 50 8.84 -0.06 1.85
CA LEU A 50 9.53 -0.35 3.09
C LEU A 50 10.48 0.79 3.45
N LYS A 51 10.58 1.06 4.75
CA LYS A 51 11.63 1.89 5.32
C LYS A 51 12.95 1.11 5.36
N SER A 52 14.05 1.81 5.62
CA SER A 52 15.38 1.20 5.82
C SER A 52 15.43 0.12 6.90
N ASN A 53 14.50 0.13 7.86
CA ASN A 53 14.39 -0.87 8.92
C ASN A 53 13.46 -2.05 8.56
N GLY A 54 13.07 -2.18 7.30
CA GLY A 54 12.20 -3.26 6.81
C GLY A 54 10.72 -3.11 7.18
N LYS A 55 10.33 -2.07 7.92
CA LYS A 55 8.92 -1.82 8.28
C LYS A 55 8.20 -1.06 7.16
N PRO A 56 6.92 -1.39 6.86
CA PRO A 56 6.09 -0.62 5.95
C PRO A 56 6.01 0.88 6.31
N MET A 57 6.03 1.75 5.29
CA MET A 57 5.72 3.17 5.47
C MET A 57 4.23 3.35 5.81
N LYS A 58 3.93 4.21 6.78
CA LYS A 58 2.55 4.44 7.23
C LYS A 58 1.75 5.18 6.16
N ARG A 59 0.53 4.70 5.87
CA ARG A 59 -0.44 5.33 4.94
C ARG A 59 0.10 5.51 3.51
N LYS A 60 0.92 4.56 3.03
CA LYS A 60 1.49 4.56 1.68
C LYS A 60 1.16 3.29 0.89
N GLY A 61 0.19 2.50 1.36
CA GLY A 61 -0.19 1.24 0.72
C GLY A 61 -0.87 1.47 -0.63
N LEU A 62 -0.37 0.80 -1.66
CA LEU A 62 -0.99 0.68 -2.96
C LEU A 62 -1.93 -0.52 -2.96
N PHE A 63 -3.22 -0.29 -3.18
CA PHE A 63 -4.22 -1.35 -3.27
C PHE A 63 -4.38 -1.82 -4.70
N VAL A 64 -4.15 -3.11 -4.94
CA VAL A 64 -4.19 -3.75 -6.26
C VAL A 64 -5.20 -4.89 -6.24
N ARG A 65 -6.21 -4.81 -7.11
CA ARG A 65 -7.31 -5.77 -7.17
C ARG A 65 -6.99 -7.00 -8.02
N ASP A 66 -6.37 -6.76 -9.16
CA ASP A 66 -6.17 -7.74 -10.21
C ASP A 66 -4.87 -7.49 -10.98
N TYR A 67 -4.52 -8.43 -11.86
CA TYR A 67 -3.25 -8.40 -12.58
C TYR A 67 -3.16 -7.23 -13.57
N GLU A 68 -4.26 -6.86 -14.22
CA GLU A 68 -4.27 -5.72 -15.14
C GLU A 68 -3.95 -4.42 -14.40
N MET A 69 -4.57 -4.21 -13.23
CA MET A 69 -4.28 -3.08 -12.36
C MET A 69 -2.81 -3.07 -11.92
N LEU A 70 -2.23 -4.24 -11.58
CA LEU A 70 -0.82 -4.37 -11.23
C LEU A 70 0.09 -3.91 -12.38
N VAL A 71 -0.17 -4.40 -13.60
CA VAL A 71 0.61 -4.05 -14.79
C VAL A 71 0.52 -2.55 -15.05
N LYS A 72 -0.67 -1.96 -15.00
CA LYS A 72 -0.86 -0.52 -15.23
C LYS A 72 -0.17 0.35 -14.19
N PHE A 73 -0.20 -0.05 -12.91
CA PHE A 73 0.60 0.64 -11.90
C PHE A 73 2.10 0.48 -12.14
N SER A 74 2.57 -0.71 -12.50
CA SER A 74 3.98 -0.95 -12.80
C SER A 74 4.45 -0.04 -13.94
N GLU A 75 3.71 0.01 -15.05
CA GLU A 75 4.01 0.88 -16.20
C GLU A 75 4.13 2.35 -15.76
N ALA A 76 3.15 2.86 -15.01
CA ALA A 76 3.14 4.25 -14.56
C ALA A 76 4.26 4.57 -13.55
N LEU A 77 4.56 3.65 -12.63
CA LEU A 77 5.61 3.83 -11.61
C LEU A 77 7.02 3.81 -12.19
N THR A 78 7.20 3.15 -13.36
CA THR A 78 8.48 3.08 -14.06
C THR A 78 8.59 4.01 -15.26
N ASP A 79 7.56 4.81 -15.56
CA ASP A 79 7.60 5.77 -16.67
C ASP A 79 8.61 6.90 -16.37
N ASP A 80 9.51 7.16 -17.33
CA ASP A 80 10.59 8.13 -17.17
C ASP A 80 10.09 9.55 -16.85
N LYS A 81 8.91 9.94 -17.34
CA LYS A 81 8.34 11.27 -17.07
C LYS A 81 7.79 11.34 -15.65
N VAL A 82 7.23 10.24 -15.13
CA VAL A 82 6.80 10.14 -13.74
C VAL A 82 8.01 10.19 -12.81
N VAL A 83 9.07 9.45 -13.15
CA VAL A 83 10.34 9.48 -12.40
C VAL A 83 11.00 10.86 -12.45
N ARG A 84 10.91 11.58 -13.57
CA ARG A 84 11.36 12.97 -13.61
C ARG A 84 10.50 13.85 -12.70
N LEU A 85 9.18 13.75 -12.81
CA LEU A 85 8.26 14.58 -12.03
C LEU A 85 8.47 14.40 -10.52
N ILE A 86 8.72 13.18 -10.03
CA ILE A 86 8.98 12.97 -8.60
C ILE A 86 10.26 13.66 -8.13
N LYS A 87 11.31 13.72 -8.96
CA LYS A 87 12.55 14.43 -8.64
C LYS A 87 12.33 15.94 -8.56
N GLU A 88 11.62 16.51 -9.53
CA GLU A 88 11.27 17.94 -9.49
C GLU A 88 10.37 18.26 -8.27
N LEU A 89 9.51 17.33 -7.86
CA LEU A 89 8.73 17.47 -6.63
C LEU A 89 9.62 17.46 -5.38
N GLU A 90 10.63 16.59 -5.33
CA GLU A 90 11.60 16.56 -4.23
C GLU A 90 12.37 17.87 -4.11
N ASP A 91 12.73 18.50 -5.23
CA ASP A 91 13.47 19.76 -5.26
C ASP A 91 12.64 20.98 -4.81
N VAL A 92 11.33 20.96 -5.04
CA VAL A 92 10.41 22.08 -4.71
C VAL A 92 9.78 21.92 -3.34
N ASN A 93 9.55 20.68 -2.89
CA ASN A 93 8.92 20.44 -1.60
C ASN A 93 9.85 20.86 -0.45
N PRO A 94 9.31 21.45 0.62
CA PRO A 94 10.12 21.77 1.78
C PRO A 94 10.70 20.48 2.37
N ASP A 95 11.96 20.52 2.77
CA ASP A 95 12.56 19.45 3.56
C ASP A 95 11.69 19.20 4.81
N GLU A 96 11.30 17.94 5.06
CA GLU A 96 10.65 17.53 6.31
C GLU A 96 11.56 17.66 7.55
N LYS A 97 12.65 18.44 7.47
CA LYS A 97 13.61 18.73 8.54
C LYS A 97 13.36 20.07 9.25
N GLU A 98 12.12 20.51 9.46
CA GLU A 98 11.89 21.63 10.39
C GLU A 98 10.51 21.70 11.07
N ASN A 99 10.11 20.63 11.77
CA ASN A 99 9.25 20.79 12.95
C ASN A 99 10.12 20.86 14.20
N LYS A 100 10.93 21.93 14.31
CA LYS A 100 11.47 22.35 15.60
C LYS A 100 10.29 22.93 16.39
N THR A 101 9.77 22.16 17.33
CA THR A 101 8.86 22.65 18.37
C THR A 101 9.43 23.96 18.92
N LYS A 102 8.76 25.09 18.68
CA LYS A 102 9.13 26.37 19.30
C LYS A 102 9.02 26.18 20.81
N LYS A 103 10.16 26.05 21.49
CA LYS A 103 10.22 26.23 22.94
C LYS A 103 9.91 27.69 23.24
N LEU A 104 8.98 27.91 24.16
CA LEU A 104 8.64 29.22 24.72
C LEU A 104 9.94 29.95 25.08
N LYS A 105 10.11 31.19 24.59
CA LYS A 105 11.14 32.07 25.13
C LYS A 105 10.52 32.87 26.27
N MET A 106 11.23 32.93 27.39
CA MET A 106 11.04 33.94 28.43
C MET A 106 11.25 35.34 27.85
#